data_AF-A0A4Q3KZ94-F1
#
_entry.id   AF-A0A4Q3KZ94-F1
#
_cell.length_a   1.000
_cell.length_b   1.000
_cell.length_c   1.000
_cell.angle_alpha   90.00
_cell.angle_beta   90.00
_cell.angle_gamma   90.00
#
_symmetry.space_group_name_H-M   'P 1'
#
loop_
_entity.id
_entity.type
_entity.pdbx_description
1 polymer ?
#
loop_
_entity_poly.entity_id
_entity_poly.type
_entity_poly.pdbx_seq_one_letter_code
_entity_poly.pdbx_strand_id
1 'polypeptide(L)'
;MAQVTIDGKALEFSPGESVIQAATRQDIEIPHYCWHPRLSIAANCRMCLVEVEKAPKLVPACQTECKDGMVVHTANDKVRQAQRSVSEFLLVNHPIDCPICDQAGECKLQDYYMKFQLAPSRMREAKVRKRKLQRLGPHVTYDAERCIVCTRCVRFMEEVPKDRQLGVFNRGDHSVIGTAPGQPLDNPYALNTVDVCPVGALTSNVFRFKQRVWNLKRSPSVCPGCAKGCNVHVDQRASQVYRLLPRENEAVNKSWMCDEGRLTYNRANENRLG
;
A
#
# COMPACT_ATOMS: atom_id res chain seq x y z
N MET A 1 28.27 18.90 5.27
CA MET A 1 27.09 18.10 5.68
C MET A 1 27.33 16.67 5.25
N ALA A 2 26.84 15.68 5.99
CA ALA A 2 27.01 14.28 5.63
C ALA A 2 26.23 13.96 4.34
N GLN A 3 26.83 13.19 3.43
CA GLN A 3 26.24 12.89 2.13
C GLN A 3 26.21 11.39 1.85
N VAL A 4 25.12 10.95 1.21
CA VAL A 4 24.96 9.63 0.62
C VAL A 4 24.88 9.78 -0.90
N THR A 5 25.55 8.92 -1.66
CA THR A 5 25.45 8.90 -3.12
C THR A 5 24.47 7.81 -3.54
N ILE A 6 23.37 8.16 -4.21
CA ILE A 6 22.38 7.20 -4.73
C ILE A 6 22.35 7.32 -6.26
N ASP A 7 22.70 6.23 -6.96
CA ASP A 7 22.79 6.18 -8.43
C ASP A 7 23.59 7.35 -9.03
N GLY A 8 24.73 7.68 -8.40
CA GLY A 8 25.64 8.76 -8.80
C GLY A 8 25.21 10.17 -8.34
N LYS A 9 24.04 10.32 -7.70
CA LYS A 9 23.59 11.62 -7.16
C LYS A 9 23.97 11.74 -5.69
N ALA A 10 24.75 12.76 -5.35
CA ALA A 10 25.08 13.09 -3.96
C ALA A 10 23.88 13.80 -3.29
N LEU A 11 23.39 13.21 -2.20
CA LEU A 11 22.22 13.68 -1.46
C LEU A 11 22.61 13.95 -0.01
N GLU A 12 22.23 15.12 0.49
CA GLU A 12 22.31 15.44 1.91
C GLU A 12 21.19 14.73 2.67
N PHE A 13 21.50 14.24 3.87
CA PHE A 13 20.54 13.51 4.70
C PHE A 13 20.55 13.98 6.15
N SER A 14 19.41 13.82 6.82
CA SER A 14 19.28 14.06 8.26
C SER A 14 19.72 12.82 9.05
N PRO A 15 20.32 12.95 10.25
CA PRO A 15 20.63 11.80 11.10
C PRO A 15 19.41 10.89 11.31
N GLY A 16 19.58 9.58 11.09
CA GLY A 16 18.51 8.58 11.17
C GLY A 16 17.61 8.47 9.94
N GLU A 17 17.80 9.29 8.89
CA GLU A 17 17.09 9.15 7.62
C GLU A 17 17.52 7.85 6.91
N SER A 18 16.55 7.04 6.49
CA SER A 18 16.79 5.82 5.73
C SER A 18 17.05 6.09 4.26
N VAL A 19 17.71 5.15 3.58
CA VAL A 19 18.01 5.24 2.13
C VAL A 19 16.73 5.46 1.32
N ILE A 20 15.62 4.78 1.65
CA ILE A 20 14.36 4.97 0.92
C ILE A 20 13.76 6.36 1.10
N GLN A 21 13.93 6.97 2.28
CA GLN A 21 13.45 8.33 2.55
C GLN A 21 14.25 9.36 1.76
N ALA A 22 15.58 9.24 1.79
CA ALA A 22 16.48 10.09 1.03
C ALA A 22 16.22 9.98 -0.49
N ALA A 23 16.02 8.76 -0.99
CA ALA A 23 15.68 8.51 -2.38
C ALA A 23 14.31 9.11 -2.78
N THR A 24 13.29 8.93 -1.94
CA THR A 24 11.92 9.41 -2.21
C THR A 24 11.86 10.95 -2.31
N ARG A 25 12.63 11.66 -1.48
CA ARG A 25 12.71 13.14 -1.52
C ARG A 25 13.31 13.69 -2.82
N GLN A 26 13.99 12.84 -3.58
CA GLN A 26 14.67 13.18 -4.82
C GLN A 26 14.05 12.49 -6.04
N ASP A 27 12.81 11.99 -5.88
CA ASP A 27 12.05 11.28 -6.90
C ASP A 27 12.78 10.04 -7.47
N ILE A 28 13.70 9.46 -6.69
CA ILE A 28 14.36 8.19 -7.02
C ILE A 28 13.47 7.05 -6.54
N GLU A 29 12.81 6.36 -7.48
CA GLU A 29 11.88 5.29 -7.14
C GLU A 29 12.61 4.00 -6.75
N ILE A 30 12.47 3.62 -5.48
CA ILE A 30 12.82 2.28 -4.97
C ILE A 30 11.51 1.51 -4.74
N PRO A 31 11.25 0.38 -5.42
CA PRO A 31 9.98 -0.33 -5.30
C PRO A 31 9.78 -0.91 -3.89
N HIS A 32 8.56 -0.81 -3.36
CA HIS A 32 8.26 -1.24 -1.98
C HIS A 32 6.78 -1.60 -1.75
N TYR A 33 6.53 -2.61 -0.91
CA TYR A 33 5.16 -3.03 -0.53
C TYR A 33 4.81 -2.89 0.94
N CYS A 34 5.78 -3.00 1.85
CA CYS A 34 5.49 -2.90 3.28
C CYS A 34 5.79 -1.50 3.82
N TRP A 35 6.77 -0.79 3.25
CA TRP A 35 7.11 0.56 3.69
C TRP A 35 5.97 1.54 3.36
N HIS A 36 5.72 2.48 4.26
CA HIS A 36 4.82 3.61 4.09
C HIS A 36 5.41 4.76 4.91
N PRO A 37 5.48 6.01 4.40
CA PRO A 37 6.17 7.12 5.09
C PRO A 37 5.68 7.40 6.51
N ARG A 38 4.42 7.04 6.81
CA ARG A 38 3.74 7.30 8.09
C ARG A 38 3.50 6.07 8.97
N LEU A 39 4.10 4.93 8.62
CA LEU A 39 4.06 3.73 9.45
C LEU A 39 5.49 3.40 9.87
N SER A 40 5.63 2.55 10.87
CA SER A 40 6.92 1.98 11.28
C SER A 40 7.65 1.30 10.12
N ILE A 41 8.85 0.78 10.36
CA ILE A 41 9.61 0.00 9.37
C ILE A 41 9.47 -1.49 9.69
N ALA A 42 8.96 -2.28 8.72
CA ALA A 42 8.80 -3.74 8.88
C ALA A 42 9.85 -4.57 8.11
N ALA A 43 10.34 -4.07 6.97
CA ALA A 43 11.31 -4.75 6.09
C ALA A 43 10.98 -6.20 5.69
N ASN A 44 9.72 -6.65 5.77
CA ASN A 44 9.34 -8.04 5.49
C ASN A 44 9.20 -8.36 3.99
N CYS A 45 8.76 -7.42 3.16
CA CYS A 45 8.49 -7.68 1.73
C CYS A 45 9.75 -7.80 0.86
N ARG A 46 10.90 -7.27 1.33
CA ARG A 46 12.20 -7.25 0.62
C ARG A 46 12.21 -6.67 -0.81
N MET A 47 11.14 -6.00 -1.26
CA MET A 47 11.11 -5.38 -2.59
C MET A 47 12.09 -4.19 -2.72
N CYS A 48 12.40 -3.53 -1.61
CA CYS A 48 13.30 -2.36 -1.55
C CYS A 48 14.79 -2.72 -1.38
N LEU A 49 15.21 -3.93 -1.75
CA LEU A 49 16.61 -4.30 -1.67
C LEU A 49 17.45 -3.44 -2.63
N VAL A 50 18.54 -2.89 -2.11
CA VAL A 50 19.52 -2.08 -2.86
C VAL A 50 20.94 -2.59 -2.61
N GLU A 51 21.86 -2.31 -3.52
CA GLU A 51 23.28 -2.59 -3.30
C GLU A 51 23.92 -1.38 -2.63
N VAL A 52 24.64 -1.63 -1.56
CA VAL A 52 25.48 -0.64 -0.88
C VAL A 52 26.90 -1.11 -1.03
N GLU A 53 27.79 -0.23 -1.49
CA GLU A 53 29.20 -0.59 -1.67
C GLU A 53 29.81 -1.09 -0.35
N LYS A 54 30.68 -2.11 -0.45
CA LYS A 54 31.32 -2.80 0.68
C LYS A 54 30.35 -3.61 1.57
N ALA A 55 29.04 -3.60 1.30
CA ALA A 55 28.12 -4.54 1.95
C ALA A 55 28.22 -5.92 1.27
N PRO A 56 28.29 -7.02 2.03
CA PRO A 56 28.44 -8.37 1.47
C PRO A 56 27.17 -8.89 0.76
N LYS A 57 26.02 -8.22 0.99
CA LYS A 57 24.72 -8.58 0.43
C LYS A 57 23.88 -7.32 0.21
N LEU A 58 22.84 -7.46 -0.61
CA LEU A 58 21.82 -6.41 -0.75
C LEU A 58 21.14 -6.16 0.60
N VAL A 59 20.85 -4.89 0.86
CA VAL A 59 20.24 -4.44 2.12
C VAL A 59 18.90 -3.77 1.86
N PRO A 60 17.93 -3.87 2.78
CA PRO A 60 16.63 -3.23 2.60
C PRO A 60 16.74 -1.71 2.77
N ALA A 61 16.53 -0.95 1.68
CA ALA A 61 16.59 0.51 1.70
C ALA A 61 15.65 1.16 2.73
N CYS A 62 14.55 0.48 3.06
CA CYS A 62 13.59 0.99 4.04
C CYS A 62 14.06 0.97 5.50
N GLN A 63 15.12 0.22 5.81
CA GLN A 63 15.66 0.07 7.17
C GLN A 63 17.11 0.55 7.27
N THR A 64 17.86 0.50 6.16
CA THR A 64 19.24 0.98 6.14
C THR A 64 19.28 2.50 6.27
N GLU A 65 19.87 2.98 7.37
CA GLU A 65 20.15 4.40 7.59
C GLU A 65 21.27 4.89 6.68
N CYS A 66 21.13 6.12 6.19
CA CYS A 66 22.16 6.80 5.42
C CYS A 66 23.40 7.05 6.30
N LYS A 67 24.58 6.88 5.71
CA LYS A 67 25.88 7.16 6.34
C LYS A 67 26.70 8.04 5.42
N ASP A 68 27.59 8.84 6.01
CA ASP A 68 28.48 9.70 5.24
C ASP A 68 29.40 8.87 4.35
N GLY A 69 29.54 9.27 3.08
CA GLY A 69 30.32 8.55 2.08
C GLY A 69 29.71 7.21 1.62
N MET A 70 28.48 6.90 2.01
CA MET A 70 27.78 5.70 1.56
C MET A 70 27.40 5.82 0.08
N VAL A 71 27.65 4.77 -0.70
CA VAL A 71 27.28 4.70 -2.12
C VAL A 71 26.26 3.58 -2.31
N VAL A 72 25.12 3.92 -2.93
CA VAL A 72 23.96 3.06 -3.12
C VAL A 72 23.64 2.97 -4.61
N HIS A 73 23.45 1.74 -5.07
CA HIS A 73 22.97 1.43 -6.42
C HIS A 73 21.57 0.82 -6.32
N THR A 74 20.58 1.42 -6.97
CA THR A 74 19.17 0.99 -6.89
C THR A 74 18.70 0.20 -8.10
N ALA A 75 19.49 0.15 -9.17
CA ALA A 75 19.04 -0.37 -10.47
C ALA A 75 20.11 -1.17 -11.25
N ASN A 76 21.16 -1.65 -10.59
CA ASN A 76 22.13 -2.55 -11.22
C ASN A 76 21.61 -4.00 -11.33
N ASP A 77 22.37 -4.87 -11.98
CA ASP A 77 21.93 -6.24 -12.30
C ASP A 77 21.60 -7.07 -11.05
N LYS A 78 22.39 -6.94 -9.98
CA LYS A 78 22.10 -7.65 -8.71
C LYS A 78 20.78 -7.21 -8.12
N VAL A 79 20.51 -5.91 -8.10
CA VAL A 79 19.27 -5.35 -7.56
C VAL A 79 18.07 -5.73 -8.42
N ARG A 80 18.17 -5.62 -9.75
CA ARG A 80 17.11 -6.04 -10.68
C ARG A 80 16.80 -7.53 -10.55
N GLN A 81 17.82 -8.37 -10.40
CA GLN A 81 17.63 -9.79 -10.18
C GLN A 81 16.91 -10.06 -8.85
N ALA A 82 17.26 -9.34 -7.78
CA ALA A 82 16.56 -9.47 -6.50
C ALA A 82 15.10 -9.03 -6.58
N GLN A 83 14.80 -7.91 -7.25
CA GLN A 83 13.43 -7.43 -7.47
C GLN A 83 12.58 -8.45 -8.24
N ARG A 84 13.15 -9.09 -9.28
CA ARG A 84 12.51 -10.18 -10.03
C ARG A 84 12.21 -11.38 -9.15
N SER A 85 13.19 -11.84 -8.38
CA SER A 85 13.03 -12.98 -7.46
C SER A 85 11.98 -12.70 -6.38
N VAL A 86 12.00 -11.52 -5.76
CA VAL A 86 10.98 -11.12 -4.77
C VAL A 86 9.60 -11.08 -5.41
N SER A 87 9.46 -10.48 -6.59
CA SER A 87 8.17 -10.42 -7.29
C SER A 87 7.64 -11.82 -7.61
N GLU A 88 8.51 -12.75 -8.00
CA GLU A 88 8.15 -14.14 -8.22
C GLU A 88 7.64 -14.83 -6.94
N PHE A 89 8.32 -14.65 -5.80
CA PHE A 89 7.85 -15.17 -4.51
C PHE A 89 6.51 -14.59 -4.09
N LEU A 90 6.26 -13.30 -4.34
CA LEU A 90 4.98 -12.67 -4.03
C LEU A 90 3.85 -13.21 -4.91
N LEU A 91 4.15 -13.56 -6.17
CA LEU A 91 3.20 -14.08 -7.13
C LEU A 91 3.00 -15.60 -7.04
N VAL A 92 3.85 -16.31 -6.28
CA VAL A 92 3.86 -17.77 -6.16
C VAL A 92 2.47 -18.32 -5.84
N ASN A 93 1.83 -17.77 -4.80
CA ASN A 93 0.50 -18.14 -4.34
C ASN A 93 -0.57 -17.09 -4.66
N HIS A 94 -0.19 -15.95 -5.26
CA HIS A 94 -1.16 -14.90 -5.63
C HIS A 94 -2.09 -15.40 -6.76
N PRO A 95 -3.41 -15.19 -6.67
CA PRO A 95 -4.37 -15.71 -7.63
C PRO A 95 -4.37 -14.91 -8.93
N ILE A 96 -4.83 -15.54 -10.02
CA ILE A 96 -5.03 -14.89 -11.33
C ILE A 96 -6.40 -14.19 -11.33
N ASP A 97 -6.60 -13.31 -10.34
CA ASP A 97 -7.86 -12.61 -10.10
C ASP A 97 -7.90 -11.21 -10.74
N CYS A 98 -6.83 -10.77 -11.42
CA CYS A 98 -6.71 -9.39 -11.89
C CYS A 98 -7.95 -8.86 -12.65
N PRO A 99 -8.60 -9.62 -13.57
CA PRO A 99 -9.79 -9.13 -14.29
C PRO A 99 -10.99 -8.82 -13.38
N ILE A 100 -11.13 -9.55 -12.27
CA ILE A 100 -12.22 -9.39 -11.31
C ILE A 100 -11.82 -8.57 -10.08
N CYS A 101 -10.52 -8.32 -9.88
CA CYS A 101 -10.01 -7.55 -8.76
C CYS A 101 -10.46 -6.09 -8.84
N ASP A 102 -10.97 -5.54 -7.74
CA ASP A 102 -11.42 -4.15 -7.69
C ASP A 102 -10.26 -3.14 -7.84
N GLN A 103 -9.10 -3.49 -7.28
CA GLN A 103 -7.90 -2.66 -7.30
C GLN A 103 -7.11 -2.76 -8.63
N ALA A 104 -7.61 -3.51 -9.61
CA ALA A 104 -6.99 -3.56 -10.94
C ALA A 104 -6.92 -2.15 -11.54
N GLY A 105 -5.74 -1.78 -12.07
CA GLY A 105 -5.47 -0.43 -12.58
C GLY A 105 -4.95 0.57 -11.53
N GLU A 106 -4.97 0.23 -10.24
CA GLU A 106 -4.30 0.98 -9.17
C GLU A 106 -3.54 0.06 -8.19
N CYS A 107 -3.19 -1.15 -8.65
CA CYS A 107 -2.52 -2.18 -7.86
C CYS A 107 -1.01 -2.06 -8.02
N LYS A 108 -0.29 -1.77 -6.92
CA LYS A 108 1.18 -1.66 -6.96
C LYS A 108 1.85 -2.97 -7.35
N LEU A 109 1.25 -4.12 -7.01
CA LEU A 109 1.79 -5.42 -7.43
C LEU A 109 1.73 -5.61 -8.95
N GLN A 110 0.67 -5.10 -9.58
CA GLN A 110 0.54 -5.11 -11.03
C GLN A 110 1.55 -4.14 -11.67
N ASP A 111 1.63 -2.91 -11.17
CA ASP A 111 2.55 -1.89 -11.69
C ASP A 111 4.00 -2.36 -11.62
N TYR A 112 4.42 -2.91 -10.49
CA TYR A 112 5.78 -3.39 -10.29
C TYR A 112 6.07 -4.68 -11.06
N TYR A 113 5.10 -5.57 -11.23
CA TYR A 113 5.25 -6.70 -12.15
C TYR A 113 5.58 -6.21 -13.56
N MET A 114 4.80 -5.25 -14.08
CA MET A 114 4.98 -4.70 -15.42
C MET A 114 6.32 -3.95 -15.56
N LYS A 115 6.74 -3.22 -14.53
CA LYS A 115 7.95 -2.39 -14.57
C LYS A 115 9.26 -3.14 -14.30
N PHE A 116 9.28 -4.07 -13.34
CA PHE A 116 10.52 -4.66 -12.82
C PHE A 116 10.69 -6.15 -13.14
N GLN A 117 9.60 -6.89 -13.40
CA GLN A 117 9.67 -8.33 -13.64
C GLN A 117 9.45 -8.70 -15.12
N LEU A 118 8.25 -8.45 -15.65
CA LEU A 118 7.80 -8.76 -17.01
C LEU A 118 8.22 -10.16 -17.53
N ALA A 119 8.13 -11.17 -16.66
CA ALA A 119 8.53 -12.55 -16.96
C ALA A 119 7.38 -13.52 -16.70
N PRO A 120 7.27 -14.62 -17.47
CA PRO A 120 6.26 -15.65 -17.23
C PRO A 120 6.49 -16.37 -15.90
N SER A 121 5.41 -16.85 -15.29
CA SER A 121 5.47 -17.67 -14.09
C SER A 121 6.16 -19.00 -14.38
N ARG A 122 7.09 -19.40 -13.51
CA ARG A 122 7.74 -20.72 -13.54
C ARG A 122 7.01 -21.77 -12.69
N MET A 123 6.05 -21.34 -11.86
CA MET A 123 5.26 -22.21 -11.00
C MET A 123 4.40 -23.18 -11.79
N ARG A 124 4.50 -24.47 -11.46
CA ARG A 124 3.72 -25.56 -12.07
C ARG A 124 2.79 -26.24 -11.06
N GLU A 125 2.96 -25.92 -9.79
CA GLU A 125 2.23 -26.48 -8.66
C GLU A 125 0.92 -25.74 -8.41
N ALA A 126 0.01 -26.42 -7.71
CA ALA A 126 -1.22 -25.80 -7.25
C ALA A 126 -0.91 -24.70 -6.22
N LYS A 127 -1.54 -23.54 -6.40
CA LYS A 127 -1.45 -22.42 -5.45
C LYS A 127 -2.17 -22.76 -4.15
N VAL A 128 -1.62 -22.28 -3.03
CA VAL A 128 -2.29 -22.37 -1.71
C VAL A 128 -3.59 -21.58 -1.75
N ARG A 129 -4.70 -22.28 -1.49
CA ARG A 129 -6.03 -21.68 -1.44
C ARG A 129 -6.29 -21.03 -0.08
N LYS A 130 -6.93 -19.87 -0.09
CA LYS A 130 -7.33 -19.13 1.12
C LYS A 130 -8.74 -18.58 0.96
N ARG A 131 -9.41 -18.30 2.08
CA ARG A 131 -10.79 -17.81 2.05
C ARG A 131 -10.88 -16.42 1.41
N LYS A 132 -11.75 -16.28 0.41
CA LYS A 132 -12.12 -15.01 -0.23
C LYS A 132 -13.39 -14.43 0.40
N LEU A 133 -13.70 -13.17 0.08
CA LEU A 133 -14.95 -12.51 0.45
C LEU A 133 -15.24 -12.53 1.96
N GLN A 134 -14.21 -12.31 2.77
CA GLN A 134 -14.36 -12.27 4.23
C GLN A 134 -14.76 -10.86 4.65
N ARG A 135 -15.96 -10.68 5.20
CA ARG A 135 -16.34 -9.41 5.84
C ARG A 135 -15.56 -9.29 7.15
N LEU A 136 -14.58 -8.40 7.21
CA LEU A 136 -13.84 -8.15 8.46
C LEU A 136 -14.59 -7.18 9.36
N GLY A 137 -15.48 -6.36 8.80
CA GLY A 137 -16.34 -5.44 9.53
C GLY A 137 -17.35 -4.77 8.59
N PRO A 138 -18.01 -3.68 9.03
CA PRO A 138 -19.10 -3.05 8.29
C PRO A 138 -18.67 -2.46 6.94
N HIS A 139 -17.41 -2.03 6.80
CA HIS A 139 -16.95 -1.28 5.63
C HIS A 139 -15.86 -1.97 4.81
N VAL A 140 -15.25 -3.06 5.31
CA VAL A 140 -14.09 -3.68 4.65
C VAL A 140 -14.32 -5.18 4.38
N THR A 141 -14.03 -5.58 3.14
CA THR A 141 -13.99 -6.98 2.67
C THR A 141 -12.56 -7.39 2.41
N TYR A 142 -12.20 -8.58 2.87
CA TYR A 142 -10.88 -9.18 2.74
C TYR A 142 -10.88 -10.43 1.84
N ASP A 143 -10.03 -10.41 0.82
CA ASP A 143 -9.71 -11.55 -0.03
C ASP A 143 -8.31 -12.07 0.29
N ALA A 144 -8.23 -13.14 1.10
CA ALA A 144 -6.96 -13.59 1.66
C ALA A 144 -5.95 -14.10 0.63
N GLU A 145 -6.41 -14.65 -0.50
CA GLU A 145 -5.52 -15.11 -1.58
C GLU A 145 -4.76 -13.96 -2.23
N ARG A 146 -5.35 -12.76 -2.27
CA ARG A 146 -4.70 -11.57 -2.87
C ARG A 146 -3.70 -10.92 -1.93
N CYS A 147 -3.73 -11.26 -0.65
CA CYS A 147 -2.88 -10.63 0.36
C CYS A 147 -1.45 -11.12 0.27
N ILE A 148 -0.51 -10.18 0.15
CA ILE A 148 0.94 -10.45 0.19
C ILE A 148 1.53 -10.37 1.60
N VAL A 149 0.68 -10.28 2.63
CA VAL A 149 1.06 -10.26 4.06
C VAL A 149 2.14 -9.22 4.39
N CYS A 150 2.07 -8.05 3.74
CA CYS A 150 3.03 -6.94 3.95
C CYS A 150 2.88 -6.23 5.31
N THR A 151 1.86 -6.60 6.09
CA THR A 151 1.52 -6.06 7.43
C THR A 151 1.29 -4.55 7.52
N ARG A 152 1.08 -3.83 6.40
CA ARG A 152 0.72 -2.40 6.43
C ARG A 152 -0.58 -2.13 7.19
N CYS A 153 -1.65 -2.89 6.91
CA CYS A 153 -2.95 -2.69 7.54
C CYS A 153 -2.92 -2.98 9.05
N VAL A 154 -2.22 -4.04 9.48
CA VAL A 154 -2.04 -4.38 10.91
C VAL A 154 -1.34 -3.24 11.64
N ARG A 155 -0.21 -2.78 11.10
CA ARG A 155 0.57 -1.68 11.68
C ARG A 155 -0.17 -0.36 11.63
N PHE A 156 -0.92 -0.09 10.55
CA PHE A 156 -1.80 1.06 10.50
C PHE A 156 -2.77 1.07 11.68
N MET A 157 -3.51 -0.02 11.90
CA MET A 157 -4.48 -0.14 12.98
C MET A 157 -3.82 -0.02 14.37
N GLU A 158 -2.63 -0.58 14.55
CA GLU A 158 -1.87 -0.49 15.80
C GLU A 158 -1.31 0.93 16.07
N GLU A 159 -0.83 1.64 15.06
CA GLU A 159 -0.04 2.86 15.23
C GLU A 159 -0.88 4.14 15.10
N VAL A 160 -1.86 4.15 14.19
CA VAL A 160 -2.59 5.37 13.81
C VAL A 160 -3.88 5.56 14.61
N PRO A 161 -4.90 4.68 14.53
CA PRO A 161 -6.06 4.75 15.41
C PRO A 161 -5.78 4.17 16.81
N LYS A 162 -4.62 3.52 17.01
CA LYS A 162 -4.22 2.85 18.28
C LYS A 162 -5.22 1.79 18.74
N ASP A 163 -5.74 1.04 17.78
CA ASP A 163 -6.77 0.03 17.98
C ASP A 163 -6.43 -1.24 17.20
N ARG A 164 -5.94 -2.27 17.90
CA ARG A 164 -5.31 -3.46 17.30
C ARG A 164 -6.33 -4.49 16.83
N GLN A 165 -7.27 -4.09 15.99
CA GLN A 165 -8.34 -4.96 15.48
C GLN A 165 -7.86 -5.99 14.45
N LEU A 166 -6.69 -5.75 13.81
CA LEU A 166 -6.11 -6.64 12.81
C LEU A 166 -4.85 -7.33 13.33
N GLY A 167 -4.69 -8.60 12.99
CA GLY A 167 -3.51 -9.40 13.31
C GLY A 167 -3.10 -10.34 12.18
N VAL A 168 -1.89 -10.90 12.28
CA VAL A 168 -1.43 -12.00 11.42
C VAL A 168 -1.69 -13.32 12.16
N PHE A 169 -2.46 -14.21 11.54
CA PHE A 169 -2.75 -15.55 12.04
C PHE A 169 -2.05 -16.60 11.19
N ASN A 170 -1.80 -17.77 11.78
CA ASN A 170 -1.01 -18.86 11.20
C ASN A 170 0.45 -18.47 10.89
N ARG A 171 1.19 -19.37 10.25
CA ARG A 171 2.61 -19.20 9.89
C ARG A 171 2.89 -19.67 8.47
N GLY A 172 3.96 -19.17 7.88
CA GLY A 172 4.41 -19.56 6.54
C GLY A 172 3.48 -19.07 5.43
N ASP A 173 3.35 -19.87 4.38
CA ASP A 173 2.46 -19.62 3.25
C ASP A 173 0.96 -19.67 3.61
N HIS A 174 0.60 -20.27 4.75
CA HIS A 174 -0.74 -20.26 5.33
C HIS A 174 -1.06 -19.01 6.18
N SER A 175 -0.13 -18.07 6.34
CA SER A 175 -0.38 -16.82 7.06
C SER A 175 -1.51 -15.99 6.43
N VAL A 176 -2.39 -15.45 7.27
CA VAL A 176 -3.52 -14.61 6.87
C VAL A 176 -3.67 -13.41 7.79
N ILE A 177 -4.10 -12.28 7.23
CA ILE A 177 -4.62 -11.18 8.05
C ILE A 177 -6.03 -11.53 8.47
N GLY A 178 -6.37 -11.23 9.72
CA GLY A 178 -7.72 -11.44 10.24
C GLY A 178 -7.99 -10.55 11.44
N THR A 179 -9.16 -10.76 12.03
CA THR A 179 -9.59 -10.15 13.29
C THR A 179 -9.64 -11.21 14.39
N ALA A 180 -9.52 -10.80 15.66
CA ALA A 180 -9.77 -11.70 16.77
C ALA A 180 -11.26 -12.07 16.87
N PRO A 181 -11.63 -13.25 17.40
CA PRO A 181 -13.03 -13.61 17.62
C PRO A 181 -13.77 -12.54 18.42
N GLY A 182 -14.91 -12.07 17.90
CA GLY A 182 -15.73 -11.03 18.54
C GLY A 182 -15.22 -9.60 18.39
N GLN A 183 -14.12 -9.35 17.67
CA GLN A 183 -13.54 -8.02 17.46
C GLN A 183 -13.53 -7.64 15.97
N PRO A 184 -14.66 -7.25 15.37
CA PRO A 184 -14.68 -6.86 13.96
C PRO A 184 -13.83 -5.61 13.71
N LEU A 185 -13.43 -5.41 12.46
CA LEU A 185 -12.79 -4.18 11.98
C LEU A 185 -13.86 -3.09 11.79
N ASP A 186 -14.26 -2.44 12.88
CA ASP A 186 -15.35 -1.44 12.94
C ASP A 186 -14.88 -0.05 13.40
N ASN A 187 -13.57 0.15 13.57
CA ASN A 187 -13.00 1.45 13.93
C ASN A 187 -13.37 2.54 12.90
N PRO A 188 -13.64 3.80 13.32
CA PRO A 188 -13.92 4.93 12.41
C PRO A 188 -12.82 5.31 11.40
N TYR A 189 -11.67 4.62 11.42
CA TYR A 189 -10.59 4.76 10.44
C TYR A 189 -10.36 3.47 9.62
N ALA A 190 -11.23 2.47 9.72
CA ALA A 190 -11.07 1.16 9.10
C ALA A 190 -10.87 1.22 7.57
N LEU A 191 -11.54 2.13 6.85
CA LEU A 191 -11.38 2.23 5.39
C LEU A 191 -9.99 2.73 4.96
N ASN A 192 -9.20 3.37 5.84
CA ASN A 192 -7.80 3.66 5.51
C ASN A 192 -6.99 2.37 5.31
N THR A 193 -7.43 1.23 5.87
CA THR A 193 -6.79 -0.07 5.62
C THR A 193 -6.88 -0.51 4.16
N VAL A 194 -7.90 -0.06 3.43
CA VAL A 194 -8.05 -0.26 1.98
C VAL A 194 -6.99 0.53 1.23
N ASP A 195 -6.80 1.80 1.58
CA ASP A 195 -5.85 2.69 0.90
C ASP A 195 -4.39 2.29 1.14
N VAL A 196 -4.04 1.88 2.37
CA VAL A 196 -2.67 1.42 2.65
C VAL A 196 -2.38 0.05 2.02
N CYS A 197 -3.40 -0.70 1.60
CA CYS A 197 -3.23 -2.00 1.00
C CYS A 197 -2.62 -1.86 -0.41
N PRO A 198 -1.41 -2.38 -0.67
CA PRO A 198 -0.77 -2.26 -1.99
C PRO A 198 -1.41 -3.14 -3.07
N VAL A 199 -2.34 -4.02 -2.68
CA VAL A 199 -2.95 -5.09 -3.48
C VAL A 199 -4.43 -5.17 -3.14
N GLY A 200 -5.25 -5.72 -4.04
CA GLY A 200 -6.71 -5.82 -3.88
C GLY A 200 -7.20 -6.84 -2.85
N ALA A 201 -6.48 -7.00 -1.74
CA ALA A 201 -6.84 -7.87 -0.64
C ALA A 201 -7.84 -7.23 0.30
N LEU A 202 -7.66 -5.95 0.67
CA LEU A 202 -8.64 -5.19 1.45
C LEU A 202 -9.36 -4.23 0.51
N THR A 203 -10.68 -4.29 0.47
CA THR A 203 -11.50 -3.49 -0.44
C THR A 203 -12.71 -2.92 0.28
N SER A 204 -13.16 -1.75 -0.16
CA SER A 204 -14.33 -1.07 0.41
C SER A 204 -15.61 -1.80 0.02
N ASN A 205 -16.48 -2.07 1.01
CA ASN A 205 -17.76 -2.73 0.82
C ASN A 205 -18.71 -1.95 -0.10
N VAL A 206 -18.58 -0.63 -0.15
CA VAL A 206 -19.50 0.26 -0.87
C VAL A 206 -19.03 0.56 -2.29
N PHE A 207 -17.71 0.59 -2.53
CA PHE A 207 -17.12 0.89 -3.84
C PHE A 207 -16.83 -0.37 -4.67
N ARG A 208 -16.53 -1.49 -4.01
CA ARG A 208 -16.14 -2.74 -4.68
C ARG A 208 -17.08 -3.09 -5.83
N PHE A 209 -16.52 -3.23 -7.02
CA PHE A 209 -17.19 -3.60 -8.27
C PHE A 209 -18.18 -2.57 -8.83
N LYS A 210 -18.22 -1.34 -8.31
CA LYS A 210 -19.09 -0.27 -8.84
C LYS A 210 -18.52 0.40 -10.09
N GLN A 211 -17.21 0.57 -10.16
CA GLN A 211 -16.53 1.21 -11.29
C GLN A 211 -15.06 0.81 -11.38
N ARG A 212 -14.48 0.86 -12.57
CA ARG A 212 -13.03 0.73 -12.75
C ARG A 212 -12.34 2.08 -12.66
N VAL A 213 -11.15 2.10 -12.09
CA VAL A 213 -10.43 3.33 -11.75
C VAL A 213 -10.09 4.19 -12.97
N TRP A 214 -9.79 3.57 -14.11
CA TRP A 214 -9.52 4.28 -15.37
C TRP A 214 -10.75 4.96 -15.99
N ASN A 215 -11.96 4.63 -15.51
CA ASN A 215 -13.20 5.30 -15.93
C ASN A 215 -13.56 6.49 -15.04
N LEU A 216 -12.82 6.73 -13.96
CA LEU A 216 -13.09 7.78 -12.99
C LEU A 216 -12.23 9.01 -13.28
N LYS A 217 -12.84 10.19 -13.23
CA LYS A 217 -12.13 11.45 -13.18
C LYS A 217 -11.81 11.77 -11.73
N ARG A 218 -10.53 11.89 -11.39
CA ARG A 218 -10.05 12.30 -10.06
C ARG A 218 -9.86 13.81 -10.00
N SER A 219 -10.46 14.47 -9.01
CA SER A 219 -10.33 15.91 -8.79
C SER A 219 -9.98 16.22 -7.32
N PRO A 220 -9.09 17.17 -7.02
CA PRO A 220 -8.81 17.58 -5.64
C PRO A 220 -10.00 18.36 -5.04
N SER A 221 -10.30 18.13 -3.76
CA SER A 221 -11.34 18.84 -3.00
C SER A 221 -11.05 18.81 -1.49
N VAL A 222 -12.04 19.22 -0.69
CA VAL A 222 -12.04 19.20 0.78
C VAL A 222 -13.28 18.43 1.25
N CYS A 223 -13.11 17.58 2.26
CA CYS A 223 -14.19 16.79 2.83
C CYS A 223 -15.17 17.67 3.64
N PRO A 224 -16.49 17.62 3.36
CA PRO A 224 -17.49 18.39 4.11
C PRO A 224 -18.00 17.67 5.37
N GLY A 225 -17.49 16.48 5.70
CA GLY A 225 -18.09 15.61 6.71
C GLY A 225 -17.97 16.09 8.16
N CYS A 226 -16.89 16.78 8.51
CA CYS A 226 -16.70 17.34 9.84
C CYS A 226 -15.79 18.56 9.80
N ALA A 227 -15.67 19.27 10.93
CA ALA A 227 -14.90 20.50 11.06
C ALA A 227 -13.38 20.35 10.77
N LYS A 228 -12.86 19.12 10.65
CA LYS A 228 -11.44 18.88 10.30
C LYS A 228 -11.09 19.32 8.88
N GLY A 229 -12.05 19.28 7.95
CA GLY A 229 -11.81 19.71 6.56
C GLY A 229 -10.67 18.94 5.86
N CYS A 230 -10.65 17.61 5.97
CA CYS A 230 -9.59 16.79 5.35
C CYS A 230 -9.45 17.06 3.85
N ASN A 231 -8.22 17.17 3.35
CA ASN A 231 -7.98 17.22 1.91
C ASN A 231 -8.33 15.85 1.29
N VAL A 232 -9.09 15.86 0.20
CA VAL A 232 -9.53 14.63 -0.47
C VAL A 232 -9.34 14.69 -1.98
N HIS A 233 -9.31 13.51 -2.59
CA HIS A 233 -9.57 13.29 -3.99
C HIS A 233 -11.00 12.77 -4.16
N VAL A 234 -11.74 13.40 -5.06
CA VAL A 234 -13.08 12.98 -5.47
C VAL A 234 -12.94 12.18 -6.76
N ASP A 235 -13.31 10.90 -6.71
CA ASP A 235 -13.39 10.05 -7.91
C ASP A 235 -14.85 10.05 -8.41
N GLN A 236 -15.07 10.59 -9.60
CA GLN A 236 -16.41 10.78 -10.17
C GLN A 236 -16.50 10.36 -11.63
N ARG A 237 -17.71 10.03 -12.09
CA ARG A 237 -18.03 9.78 -13.51
C ARG A 237 -19.49 10.18 -13.76
N ALA A 238 -19.76 10.82 -14.91
CA ALA A 238 -21.10 11.19 -15.35
C ALA A 238 -21.97 11.84 -14.24
N SER A 239 -21.41 12.86 -13.58
CA SER A 239 -22.06 13.62 -12.50
C SER A 239 -22.44 12.83 -11.24
N GLN A 240 -21.91 11.61 -11.09
CA GLN A 240 -22.00 10.80 -9.88
C GLN A 240 -20.63 10.65 -9.23
N VAL A 241 -20.57 10.80 -7.92
CA VAL A 241 -19.37 10.55 -7.12
C VAL A 241 -19.35 9.09 -6.71
N TYR A 242 -18.22 8.40 -6.88
CA TYR A 242 -18.11 6.97 -6.55
C TYR A 242 -17.34 6.70 -5.26
N ARG A 243 -16.35 7.53 -4.93
CA ARG A 243 -15.61 7.43 -3.67
C ARG A 243 -14.86 8.73 -3.38
N LEU A 244 -14.57 8.92 -2.09
CA LEU A 244 -13.62 9.92 -1.60
C LEU A 244 -12.38 9.20 -1.06
N LEU A 245 -11.21 9.67 -1.48
CA LEU A 245 -9.92 9.18 -1.01
C LEU A 245 -9.15 10.31 -0.32
N PRO A 246 -8.31 10.03 0.69
CA PRO A 246 -7.50 11.07 1.32
C PRO A 246 -6.49 11.60 0.31
N ARG A 247 -6.31 12.92 0.33
CA ARG A 247 -5.19 13.59 -0.34
C ARG A 247 -4.22 14.07 0.72
N GLU A 248 -2.93 13.89 0.46
CA GLU A 248 -1.92 14.21 1.46
C GLU A 248 -1.88 15.71 1.78
N ASN A 249 -1.88 16.04 3.07
CA ASN A 249 -1.67 17.39 3.59
C ASN A 249 -1.13 17.31 5.02
N GLU A 250 0.16 17.65 5.19
CA GLU A 250 0.85 17.61 6.48
C GLU A 250 0.16 18.40 7.59
N ALA A 251 -0.43 19.55 7.24
CA ALA A 251 -1.03 20.46 8.20
C ALA A 251 -2.41 20.01 8.70
N VAL A 252 -3.10 19.11 7.98
CA VAL A 252 -4.52 18.78 8.25
C VAL A 252 -4.72 17.30 8.55
N ASN A 253 -4.54 16.45 7.54
CA ASN A 253 -4.94 15.05 7.60
C ASN A 253 -3.80 14.07 7.36
N LYS A 254 -2.58 14.57 7.12
CA LYS A 254 -1.42 13.75 6.74
C LYS A 254 -1.83 12.88 5.55
N SER A 255 -1.88 11.56 5.69
CA SER A 255 -2.34 10.64 4.64
C SER A 255 -3.74 10.03 4.89
N TRP A 256 -4.44 10.45 5.94
CA TRP A 256 -5.59 9.72 6.50
C TRP A 256 -6.91 10.49 6.38
N MET A 257 -8.04 9.79 6.48
CA MET A 257 -9.37 10.41 6.67
C MET A 257 -10.31 9.43 7.38
N CYS A 258 -11.26 9.94 8.16
CA CYS A 258 -12.25 9.09 8.83
C CYS A 258 -13.26 8.48 7.86
N ASP A 259 -13.84 7.35 8.25
CA ASP A 259 -14.80 6.58 7.47
C ASP A 259 -16.10 7.36 7.27
N GLU A 260 -16.57 8.10 8.28
CA GLU A 260 -17.73 8.99 8.14
C GLU A 260 -17.52 9.99 7.00
N GLY A 261 -16.35 10.66 6.98
CA GLY A 261 -15.95 11.55 5.91
C GLY A 261 -15.94 10.86 4.54
N ARG A 262 -15.42 9.63 4.46
CA ARG A 262 -15.37 8.84 3.21
C ARG A 262 -16.73 8.49 2.67
N LEU A 263 -17.74 8.34 3.53
CA LEU A 263 -19.09 7.90 3.15
C LEU A 263 -20.03 9.08 2.88
N THR A 264 -19.61 10.32 3.13
CA THR A 264 -20.44 11.51 2.89
C THR A 264 -20.87 11.70 1.44
N TYR A 265 -20.12 11.19 0.46
CA TYR A 265 -20.47 11.34 -0.96
C TYR A 265 -21.79 10.67 -1.34
N ASN A 266 -22.27 9.68 -0.56
CA ASN A 266 -23.57 9.06 -0.80
C ASN A 266 -24.69 10.12 -0.81
N ARG A 267 -24.60 11.11 0.09
CA ARG A 267 -25.56 12.24 0.16
C ARG A 267 -25.52 13.12 -1.09
N ALA A 268 -24.39 13.17 -1.81
CA ALA A 268 -24.28 13.93 -3.06
C ALA A 268 -24.93 13.21 -4.26
N ASN A 269 -25.22 11.91 -4.13
CA ASN A 269 -25.86 11.11 -5.17
C ASN A 269 -27.35 10.84 -4.88
N GLU A 270 -27.74 10.81 -3.61
CA GLU A 270 -29.09 10.43 -3.17
C GLU A 270 -29.94 11.66 -2.81
N ASN A 271 -31.25 11.60 -3.08
CA ASN A 271 -32.26 12.59 -2.66
C ASN A 271 -31.91 14.05 -2.97
N ARG A 272 -31.27 14.31 -4.12
CA ARG A 272 -31.00 15.69 -4.56
C ARG A 272 -32.30 16.39 -4.94
N LEU A 273 -32.45 17.63 -4.48
CA LEU A 273 -33.48 18.54 -4.99
C LEU A 273 -33.13 18.87 -6.44
N GLY A 274 -33.96 18.42 -7.37
CA GLY A 274 -33.87 18.69 -8.81
C GLY A 274 -34.79 19.82 -9.22
#